data_AF-A0A7C9RGY2-F1
#
_entry.id   AF-A0A7C9RGY2-F1
#
_cell.length_a   1.000
_cell.length_b   1.000
_cell.length_c   1.000
_cell.angle_alpha   90.00
_cell.angle_beta   90.00
_cell.angle_gamma   90.00
#
_symmetry.space_group_name_H-M   'P 1'
#
loop_
_entity.id
_entity.type
_entity.pdbx_description
1 polymer ?
#
loop_
_entity_poly.entity_id
_entity_poly.type
_entity_poly.pdbx_seq_one_letter_code
_entity_poly.pdbx_strand_id
1 'polypeptide(L)'
;MKPNSAVNRRLAAIVRPILMSPVIRWIALLGLCAAYLQGGLNKAFDFPGAIAEMNHFGLSPAGPFAAATIVMELAASVLILTGFYRW
;
A
#
# COMPACT_ATOMS: atom_id res chain seq x y z
N MET A 1 4.02 -29.61 26.32
CA MET A 1 2.54 -29.65 26.36
C MET A 1 2.03 -29.36 24.95
N LYS A 2 1.58 -30.38 24.19
CA LYS A 2 1.08 -30.18 22.81
C LYS A 2 -0.30 -29.51 22.87
N PRO A 3 -0.55 -28.43 22.11
CA PRO A 3 -1.86 -27.78 22.10
C PRO A 3 -2.94 -28.77 21.66
N ASN A 4 -4.06 -28.82 22.40
CA ASN A 4 -5.17 -29.73 22.14
C ASN A 4 -5.74 -29.49 20.73
N SER A 5 -5.77 -30.53 19.90
CA SER A 5 -6.25 -30.47 18.51
C SER A 5 -7.68 -29.93 18.37
N ALA A 6 -8.51 -30.06 19.41
CA ALA A 6 -9.84 -29.46 19.49
C ALA A 6 -9.81 -27.93 19.62
N VAL A 7 -8.88 -27.37 20.39
CA VAL A 7 -8.68 -25.92 20.51
C VAL A 7 -8.19 -25.36 19.18
N ASN A 8 -7.22 -26.01 18.55
CA ASN A 8 -6.68 -25.57 17.26
C ASN A 8 -7.75 -25.59 16.15
N ARG A 9 -8.64 -26.60 16.14
CA ARG A 9 -9.79 -26.67 15.23
C ARG A 9 -10.80 -25.53 15.46
N ARG A 10 -11.09 -25.19 16.71
CA ARG A 10 -12.00 -24.09 17.06
C ARG A 10 -11.42 -22.73 16.66
N LEU A 11 -10.13 -22.51 16.93
CA LEU A 11 -9.43 -21.30 16.50
C LEU A 11 -9.43 -21.19 14.97
N ALA A 12 -9.12 -22.27 14.25
CA ALA A 12 -9.17 -22.28 12.79
C ALA A 12 -10.58 -22.00 12.24
N ALA A 13 -11.62 -22.51 12.89
CA ALA A 13 -13.02 -22.25 12.50
C ALA A 13 -13.44 -20.79 12.68
N ILE A 14 -12.90 -20.09 13.68
CA ILE A 14 -13.17 -18.67 13.94
C ILE A 14 -12.32 -17.76 13.05
N VAL A 15 -11.04 -18.07 12.90
CA VAL A 15 -10.07 -17.22 12.17
C VAL A 15 -10.26 -17.29 10.66
N ARG A 16 -10.64 -18.45 10.10
CA ARG A 16 -10.85 -18.62 8.65
C ARG A 16 -11.86 -17.64 8.04
N PRO A 17 -13.10 -17.51 8.54
CA PRO A 17 -14.07 -16.58 7.94
C PRO A 17 -13.64 -15.12 8.09
N ILE A 18 -12.92 -14.79 9.17
CA ILE A 18 -12.35 -13.45 9.41
C ILE A 18 -11.27 -13.14 8.37
N LEU A 19 -10.29 -14.03 8.17
CA LEU A 19 -9.25 -13.86 7.16
C LEU A 19 -9.80 -13.89 5.72
N MET A 20 -10.90 -14.61 5.50
CA MET A 20 -11.58 -14.68 4.20
C MET A 20 -12.53 -13.50 3.96
N SER A 21 -12.68 -12.58 4.92
CA SER A 21 -13.53 -11.40 4.76
C SER A 21 -12.95 -10.46 3.71
N PRO A 22 -13.76 -10.01 2.72
CA PRO A 22 -13.30 -9.05 1.72
C PRO A 22 -12.86 -7.72 2.34
N VAL A 23 -13.45 -7.32 3.48
CA VAL A 23 -13.10 -6.09 4.21
C VAL A 23 -11.71 -6.19 4.83
N ILE A 24 -11.39 -7.32 5.46
CA ILE A 24 -10.08 -7.53 6.09
C ILE A 24 -8.99 -7.61 5.04
N ARG A 25 -9.25 -8.28 3.92
CA ARG A 25 -8.37 -8.26 2.76
C ARG A 25 -8.15 -6.83 2.25
N TRP A 26 -9.20 -6.02 2.14
CA TRP A 26 -9.08 -4.64 1.68
C TRP A 26 -8.28 -3.76 2.63
N ILE A 27 -8.52 -3.88 3.95
CA ILE A 27 -7.73 -3.15 4.97
C ILE A 27 -6.26 -3.60 4.96
N ALA A 28 -5.98 -4.89 4.78
CA ALA A 28 -4.61 -5.39 4.67
C ALA A 28 -3.90 -4.80 3.44
N LEU A 29 -4.60 -4.71 2.30
CA LEU A 29 -4.08 -4.06 1.09
C LEU A 29 -3.91 -2.55 1.27
N LEU A 30 -4.81 -1.89 2.00
CA LEU A 30 -4.66 -0.49 2.37
C LEU A 30 -3.44 -0.27 3.25
N GLY A 31 -3.24 -1.12 4.25
CA GLY A 31 -2.04 -1.11 5.10
C GLY A 31 -0.76 -1.32 4.30
N LEU A 32 -0.78 -2.23 3.31
CA LEU A 32 0.33 -2.45 2.39
C LEU A 32 0.63 -1.22 1.52
N CYS A 33 -0.40 -0.52 1.04
CA CYS A 33 -0.25 0.67 0.20
C CYS A 33 -0.04 1.97 0.99
N ALA A 34 -0.19 1.96 2.32
CA ALA A 34 -0.24 3.16 3.14
C ALA A 34 0.99 4.05 2.97
N ALA A 35 2.19 3.47 2.92
CA ALA A 35 3.44 4.22 2.74
C ALA A 35 3.50 4.94 1.38
N TYR A 36 3.03 4.29 0.31
CA TYR A 36 3.02 4.87 -1.04
C TYR A 36 1.93 5.93 -1.20
N LEU A 37 0.76 5.72 -0.60
CA LEU A 37 -0.30 6.73 -0.56
C LEU A 37 0.17 7.96 0.22
N GLN A 38 0.75 7.77 1.40
CA GLN A 38 1.26 8.86 2.22
C GLN A 38 2.39 9.60 1.49
N GLY A 39 3.35 8.89 0.92
CA GLY A 39 4.47 9.48 0.17
C GLY A 39 4.01 10.25 -1.06
N GLY A 40 3.13 9.65 -1.88
CA GLY A 40 2.61 10.27 -3.09
C GLY A 40 1.73 11.49 -2.80
N LEU A 41 0.87 11.42 -1.79
CA LEU A 41 0.06 12.56 -1.37
C LEU A 41 0.91 13.69 -0.78
N ASN A 42 1.93 13.37 0.03
CA ASN A 42 2.84 14.37 0.57
C ASN A 42 3.57 15.12 -0.56
N LYS A 43 4.10 14.39 -1.54
CA LYS A 43 4.74 14.98 -2.72
C LYS A 43 3.76 15.77 -3.62
N ALA A 44 2.49 15.36 -3.68
CA ALA A 44 1.47 16.07 -4.43
C ALA A 44 1.06 17.39 -3.78
N PHE A 45 0.95 17.42 -2.45
CA PHE A 45 0.63 18.64 -1.70
C PHE A 45 1.84 19.57 -1.50
N ASP A 46 3.05 19.03 -1.48
CA ASP A 46 4.32 19.77 -1.45
C ASP A 46 5.20 19.40 -2.65
N PHE A 47 4.76 19.83 -3.83
CA PHE A 47 5.51 19.61 -5.08
C PHE A 47 6.91 20.28 -5.08
N PRO A 48 7.11 21.49 -4.51
CA PRO A 48 8.44 22.06 -4.35
C PRO A 48 9.37 21.18 -3.51
N GLY A 49 8.87 20.60 -2.41
CA GLY A 49 9.60 19.60 -1.61
C GLY A 49 9.98 18.37 -2.44
N ALA A 50 9.05 17.85 -3.25
CA ALA A 50 9.32 16.74 -4.15
C ALA A 50 10.42 17.06 -5.19
N ILE A 51 10.43 18.28 -5.74
CA ILE A 51 11.50 18.74 -6.64
C ILE A 51 12.85 18.80 -5.90
N ALA A 52 12.85 19.27 -4.65
CA ALA A 52 14.06 19.32 -3.83
C ALA A 52 14.63 17.92 -3.57
N GLU A 53 13.78 16.92 -3.31
CA GLU A 53 14.19 15.52 -3.22
C GLU A 53 14.81 15.02 -4.53
N MET A 54 14.16 15.27 -5.68
CA MET A 54 14.72 14.86 -6.98
C MET A 54 16.09 15.51 -7.24
N ASN A 55 16.25 16.80 -6.92
CA ASN A 55 17.52 17.50 -7.02
C ASN A 55 18.57 16.94 -6.06
N HIS A 56 18.17 16.58 -4.84
CA HIS A 56 19.06 15.94 -3.85
C HIS A 56 19.58 14.59 -4.35
N PHE A 57 18.74 13.82 -5.06
CA PHE A 57 19.15 12.59 -5.74
C PHE A 57 19.87 12.81 -7.08
N GLY A 58 20.06 14.05 -7.52
CA GLY A 58 20.70 14.38 -8.79
C GLY A 58 19.86 14.05 -10.03
N LEU A 59 18.55 13.85 -9.86
CA LEU A 59 17.61 13.55 -10.95
C LEU A 59 17.24 14.83 -11.69
N SER A 60 17.70 14.94 -12.95
CA SER A 60 17.37 16.05 -13.85
C SER A 60 16.74 15.52 -15.15
N PRO A 61 15.59 16.05 -15.58
CA PRO A 61 14.86 17.21 -15.05
C PRO A 61 13.97 16.85 -13.83
N ALA A 62 14.15 17.58 -12.72
CA ALA A 62 13.51 17.26 -11.44
C ALA A 62 11.97 17.28 -11.46
N GLY A 63 11.35 18.24 -12.14
CA GLY A 63 9.89 18.37 -12.21
C GLY A 63 9.19 17.12 -12.81
N PRO A 64 9.58 16.68 -14.02
CA PRO A 64 9.04 15.45 -14.61
C PRO A 64 9.26 14.20 -13.77
N PHE A 65 10.44 14.04 -13.14
CA PHE A 65 10.70 12.90 -12.26
C PHE A 65 9.84 12.93 -10.99
N ALA A 66 9.65 14.12 -10.38
CA ALA A 66 8.76 14.29 -9.24
C ALA A 66 7.30 13.93 -9.62
N ALA A 67 6.81 14.44 -10.75
CA ALA A 67 5.48 14.14 -11.25
C ALA A 67 5.29 12.65 -11.57
N ALA A 68 6.27 12.02 -12.24
CA ALA A 68 6.24 10.59 -12.53
C ALA A 68 6.20 9.74 -11.26
N THR A 69 6.98 10.13 -10.24
CA THR A 69 7.00 9.45 -8.94
C THR A 69 5.64 9.53 -8.25
N ILE A 70 5.04 10.72 -8.18
CA ILE A 70 3.70 10.91 -7.58
C ILE A 70 2.67 10.06 -8.31
N VAL A 71 2.63 10.13 -9.64
CA VAL A 71 1.68 9.37 -10.45
C VAL A 71 1.88 7.87 -10.23
N MET A 72 3.12 7.40 -10.20
CA MET A 72 3.43 5.98 -9.99
C MET A 72 3.01 5.50 -8.60
N GLU A 73 3.35 6.24 -7.54
CA GLU A 73 2.99 5.90 -6.15
C GLU A 73 1.47 5.83 -5.96
N LEU A 74 0.73 6.81 -6.50
CA LEU A 74 -0.72 6.86 -6.37
C LEU A 74 -1.44 5.87 -7.28
N ALA A 75 -1.03 5.76 -8.56
CA ALA A 75 -1.65 4.84 -9.50
C ALA A 75 -1.46 3.39 -9.06
N ALA A 76 -0.24 2.99 -8.66
CA ALA A 76 0.00 1.64 -8.16
C ALA A 76 -0.88 1.31 -6.94
N SER A 77 -1.00 2.26 -5.99
CA SER A 77 -1.86 2.09 -4.82
C SER A 77 -3.34 1.93 -5.19
N VAL A 78 -3.83 2.74 -6.14
CA VAL A 78 -5.21 2.65 -6.64
C VAL A 78 -5.46 1.30 -7.34
N LEU A 79 -4.54 0.84 -8.18
CA LEU A 79 -4.67 -0.45 -8.87
C LEU A 79 -4.79 -1.61 -7.88
N ILE A 80 -3.93 -1.63 -6.85
CA ILE A 80 -3.94 -2.67 -5.81
C ILE A 80 -5.25 -2.65 -5.01
N LEU A 81 -5.70 -1.45 -4.59
CA LEU A 81 -6.91 -1.28 -3.77
C LEU A 81 -8.20 -1.59 -4.51
N THR A 82 -8.30 -1.18 -5.78
CA THR A 82 -9.46 -1.45 -6.64
C THR A 82 -9.49 -2.90 -7.13
N GLY A 83 -8.34 -3.58 -7.12
CA GLY A 83 -8.20 -4.91 -7.71
C GLY A 83 -8.15 -4.87 -9.24
N PHE A 84 -8.01 -3.69 -9.86
CA PHE A 84 -7.83 -3.56 -11.29
C PHE A 84 -6.40 -4.00 -11.68
N TYR A 85 -6.27 -4.92 -12.65
CA TYR A 85 -5.03 -5.64 -12.97
C TYR A 85 -4.41 -6.48 -11.83
N ARG A 86 -5.19 -6.80 -10.79
CA ARG A 86 -4.76 -7.74 -9.75
C ARG A 86 -5.05 -9.18 -10.22
N TRP A 87 -4.00 -9.86 -10.68
CA TRP A 87 -4.03 -11.26 -11.13
C TRP A 87 -4.38 -12.24 -10.00
#